data_AF-A0A5E4Z676-F1
#
_entry.id   AF-A0A5E4Z676-F1
#
_cell.length_a   1.000
_cell.length_b   1.000
_cell.length_c   1.000
_cell.angle_alpha   90.00
_cell.angle_beta   90.00
_cell.angle_gamma   90.00
#
_symmetry.space_group_name_H-M   'P 1'
#
loop_
_entity.id
_entity.type
_entity.pdbx_description
1 polymer ?
#
loop_
_entity_poly.entity_id
_entity_poly.type
_entity_poly.pdbx_seq_one_letter_code
_entity_poly.pdbx_strand_id
1 'polypeptide(L)'
;MSTRIDPAAALKDLGDFAPRSAGQRRDVPPEMIESLAQTENFPSRRPNQNTSPEPKPTTALAPTKPAPKSTERPQDPPRHTPRRYRTGRNQQFNIKATSETIELFHATADDMEIPRGELLRQALDAFLRERAGRK
;
A
#
# COMPACT_ATOMS: atom_id res chain seq x y z
N MET A 1 36.23 -20.60 -36.44
CA MET A 1 35.55 -19.29 -36.64
C MET A 1 34.20 -19.37 -35.94
N SER A 2 34.13 -18.94 -34.66
CA SER A 2 32.88 -18.99 -33.89
C SER A 2 32.08 -17.73 -34.18
N THR A 3 30.93 -17.87 -34.83
CA THR A 3 30.00 -16.77 -35.10
C THR A 3 29.31 -16.37 -33.81
N ARG A 4 29.65 -15.19 -33.28
CA ARG A 4 28.97 -14.60 -32.13
C ARG A 4 27.59 -14.16 -32.59
N ILE A 5 26.54 -14.81 -32.07
CA ILE A 5 25.15 -14.40 -32.28
C ILE A 5 24.91 -13.19 -31.38
N ASP A 6 24.57 -12.05 -31.98
CA ASP A 6 24.25 -10.84 -31.23
C ASP A 6 22.87 -10.96 -30.57
N PRO A 7 22.77 -11.08 -29.23
CA PRO A 7 21.48 -11.29 -28.57
C PRO A 7 20.56 -10.07 -28.70
N ALA A 8 21.13 -8.88 -28.97
CA ALA A 8 20.39 -7.64 -29.14
C ALA A 8 19.76 -7.49 -30.54
N ALA A 9 20.10 -8.33 -31.51
CA ALA A 9 19.49 -8.28 -32.84
C ALA A 9 17.98 -8.56 -32.80
N ALA A 10 17.54 -9.42 -31.88
CA ALA A 10 16.13 -9.75 -31.67
C ALA A 10 15.32 -8.63 -30.98
N LEU A 11 15.98 -7.66 -30.32
CA LEU A 11 15.33 -6.53 -29.63
C LEU A 11 15.23 -5.26 -30.49
N LYS A 12 15.67 -5.30 -31.75
CA LYS A 12 15.63 -4.11 -32.63
C LYS A 12 14.23 -3.73 -33.07
N ASP A 13 13.31 -4.70 -33.10
CA ASP A 13 11.89 -4.45 -33.33
C ASP A 13 11.17 -4.32 -31.98
N LEU A 14 10.86 -3.08 -31.60
CA LEU A 14 10.13 -2.73 -30.38
C LEU A 14 8.67 -2.33 -30.69
N GLY A 15 8.21 -2.58 -31.92
CA GLY A 15 6.85 -2.25 -32.35
C GLY A 15 5.76 -2.91 -31.50
N ASP A 16 6.05 -4.09 -30.96
CA ASP A 16 5.16 -4.86 -30.08
C ASP A 16 4.87 -4.17 -28.73
N PHE A 17 5.69 -3.20 -28.33
CA PHE A 17 5.51 -2.43 -27.09
C PHE A 17 4.82 -1.08 -27.33
N ALA A 18 4.42 -0.77 -28.56
CA ALA A 18 3.69 0.46 -28.85
C ALA A 18 2.33 0.48 -28.10
N PRO A 19 1.94 1.63 -27.52
CA PRO A 19 0.65 1.74 -26.84
C PRO A 19 -0.49 1.46 -27.83
N ARG A 20 -1.47 0.68 -27.40
CA ARG A 20 -2.67 0.42 -28.23
C ARG A 20 -3.39 1.72 -28.50
N SER A 21 -3.80 1.92 -29.75
CA SER A 21 -4.60 3.07 -30.16
C SER A 21 -5.94 3.10 -29.41
N ALA A 22 -6.49 4.30 -29.19
CA ALA A 22 -7.67 4.52 -28.32
C ALA A 22 -8.95 3.76 -28.74
N GLY A 23 -9.02 3.20 -29.95
CA GLY A 23 -10.13 2.38 -30.45
C GLY A 23 -9.90 0.87 -30.37
N GLN A 24 -8.72 0.42 -29.92
CA GLN A 24 -8.32 -0.99 -29.94
C GLN A 24 -8.38 -1.63 -28.55
N ARG A 25 -9.50 -1.39 -27.84
CA ARG A 25 -9.85 -2.20 -26.67
C ARG A 25 -10.36 -3.54 -27.19
N ARG A 26 -9.84 -4.63 -26.64
CA ARG A 26 -10.42 -5.95 -26.90
C ARG A 26 -11.68 -6.02 -26.06
N ASP A 27 -12.84 -5.95 -26.70
CA ASP A 27 -14.11 -6.19 -26.05
C ASP A 27 -14.21 -7.69 -25.79
N VAL A 28 -13.58 -8.13 -24.70
CA VAL A 28 -13.67 -9.51 -24.25
C VAL A 28 -15.02 -9.65 -23.54
N PRO A 29 -15.89 -10.58 -23.97
CA PRO A 29 -17.15 -10.80 -23.31
C PRO A 29 -16.92 -11.27 -21.87
N PRO A 30 -17.71 -10.80 -20.90
CA PRO A 30 -17.52 -11.11 -19.48
C PRO A 30 -17.54 -12.61 -19.18
N GLU A 31 -18.32 -13.38 -19.93
CA GLU A 31 -18.42 -14.85 -19.81
C GLU A 31 -17.09 -15.56 -20.05
N MET A 32 -16.26 -15.04 -20.97
CA MET A 32 -14.94 -15.61 -21.27
C MET A 32 -13.94 -15.34 -20.13
N ILE A 33 -14.12 -14.22 -19.41
CA ILE A 33 -13.30 -13.89 -18.24
C ILE A 33 -13.67 -14.83 -17.08
N GLU A 34 -14.96 -15.12 -16.91
CA GLU A 34 -15.44 -16.03 -15.86
C GLU A 34 -15.01 -17.48 -16.08
N SER A 35 -15.09 -17.97 -17.32
CA SER A 35 -14.65 -19.34 -17.63
C SER A 35 -13.15 -19.51 -17.42
N LEU A 36 -12.32 -18.58 -17.89
CA LEU A 36 -10.88 -18.59 -17.66
C LEU A 36 -10.54 -18.52 -16.17
N ALA A 37 -11.22 -17.68 -15.40
CA ALA A 37 -11.00 -17.58 -13.96
C ALA A 37 -11.33 -18.89 -13.22
N GLN A 38 -12.39 -19.59 -13.64
CA GLN A 38 -12.76 -20.89 -13.09
C GLN A 38 -11.78 -22.00 -13.49
N THR A 39 -11.38 -22.05 -14.77
CA THR A 39 -10.44 -23.06 -15.28
C THR A 39 -9.06 -22.89 -14.65
N GLU A 40 -8.55 -21.67 -14.55
CA GLU A 40 -7.24 -21.37 -13.96
C GLU A 40 -7.27 -21.29 -12.43
N ASN A 41 -8.40 -21.68 -11.82
CA ASN A 41 -8.62 -21.70 -10.38
C ASN A 41 -8.11 -20.40 -9.73
N PHE A 42 -8.52 -19.27 -10.31
CA PHE A 42 -8.16 -17.94 -9.86
C PHE A 42 -9.29 -17.45 -8.94
N PRO A 43 -9.19 -17.61 -7.61
CA PRO A 43 -10.23 -17.23 -6.67
C PRO A 43 -10.31 -15.70 -6.56
N SER A 44 -10.87 -15.04 -7.58
CA SER A 44 -11.11 -13.61 -7.55
C SER A 44 -12.20 -13.32 -6.54
N ARG A 45 -11.84 -12.47 -5.56
CA ARG A 45 -12.70 -11.92 -4.51
C ARG A 45 -14.03 -11.49 -5.13
N ARG A 46 -15.10 -12.25 -4.87
CA ARG A 46 -16.46 -11.81 -5.18
C ARG A 46 -16.66 -10.44 -4.54
N PRO A 47 -17.17 -9.42 -5.25
CA PRO A 47 -17.62 -8.22 -4.58
C PRO A 47 -18.63 -8.67 -3.52
N ASN A 48 -18.41 -8.21 -2.28
CA ASN A 48 -19.32 -8.50 -1.19
C ASN A 48 -20.72 -8.08 -1.66
N GLN A 49 -21.68 -9.02 -1.73
CA GLN A 49 -23.04 -8.76 -2.24
C GLN A 49 -23.82 -7.71 -1.42
N ASN A 50 -23.17 -7.09 -0.44
CA ASN A 50 -23.71 -6.05 0.43
C ASN A 50 -23.55 -4.61 -0.08
N THR A 51 -23.05 -4.38 -1.30
CA THR A 51 -23.10 -3.04 -1.91
C THR A 51 -23.26 -3.13 -3.43
N SER A 52 -24.48 -3.31 -3.90
CA SER A 52 -24.90 -2.73 -5.17
C SER A 52 -26.02 -1.73 -4.88
N PRO A 53 -25.81 -0.41 -5.10
CA PRO A 53 -26.89 0.55 -5.05
C PRO A 53 -27.74 0.38 -6.31
N GLU A 54 -28.93 -0.19 -6.15
CA GLU A 54 -29.98 -0.18 -7.16
C GLU A 54 -30.30 1.28 -7.55
N PRO A 55 -30.44 1.61 -8.85
CA PRO A 55 -30.80 2.96 -9.28
C PRO A 55 -32.26 3.24 -8.90
N LYS A 56 -32.47 4.21 -8.01
CA LYS A 56 -33.79 4.65 -7.55
C LYS A 56 -34.59 5.26 -8.71
N PRO A 57 -35.82 4.78 -9.01
CA PRO A 57 -36.78 5.59 -9.74
C PRO A 57 -37.35 6.66 -8.80
N THR A 58 -37.31 7.90 -9.27
CA THR A 58 -37.93 9.08 -8.66
C THR A 58 -39.45 8.91 -8.61
N THR A 59 -40.06 9.01 -7.42
CA THR A 59 -41.18 9.93 -7.09
C THR A 59 -41.90 9.52 -5.79
N ALA A 60 -41.96 10.48 -4.86
CA ALA A 60 -42.92 10.73 -3.77
C ALA A 60 -43.41 9.55 -2.88
N LEU A 61 -43.07 9.60 -1.59
CA LEU A 61 -43.95 10.02 -0.47
C LEU A 61 -43.29 9.57 0.85
N ALA A 62 -43.06 10.50 1.79
CA ALA A 62 -42.64 10.17 3.16
C ALA A 62 -43.78 9.45 3.91
N PRO A 63 -43.51 8.60 4.93
CA PRO A 63 -43.35 9.15 6.28
C PRO A 63 -42.38 8.39 7.23
N THR A 64 -41.94 9.14 8.25
CA THR A 64 -41.44 8.70 9.58
C THR A 64 -40.14 7.89 9.69
N LYS A 65 -39.07 8.62 10.11
CA LYS A 65 -37.84 8.09 10.72
C LYS A 65 -38.12 7.48 12.11
N PRO A 66 -37.69 6.23 12.39
CA PRO A 66 -37.17 5.87 13.70
C PRO A 66 -35.65 6.12 13.73
N ALA A 67 -35.17 6.70 14.82
CA ALA A 67 -33.76 7.03 15.03
C ALA A 67 -32.84 5.80 14.94
N PRO A 68 -31.66 5.88 14.29
CA PRO A 68 -30.67 4.82 14.38
C PRO A 68 -30.01 4.87 15.76
N LYS A 69 -30.24 3.82 16.57
CA LYS A 69 -29.45 3.55 17.78
C LYS A 69 -27.99 3.37 17.36
N SER A 70 -27.12 4.20 17.94
CA SER A 70 -25.68 4.16 17.81
C SER A 70 -25.14 2.84 18.34
N THR A 71 -24.82 1.89 17.44
CA THR A 71 -23.92 0.79 17.79
C THR A 71 -22.51 1.29 17.55
N GLU A 72 -21.83 1.61 18.65
CA GLU A 72 -20.45 2.05 18.68
C GLU A 72 -19.54 1.04 17.97
N ARG A 73 -18.87 1.52 16.92
CA ARG A 73 -17.83 0.79 16.22
C ARG A 73 -16.62 0.70 17.18
N PRO A 74 -16.00 -0.48 17.38
CA PRO A 74 -14.77 -0.59 18.16
C PRO A 74 -13.75 0.42 17.64
N GLN A 75 -13.20 1.24 18.53
CA GLN A 75 -12.32 2.34 18.16
C GLN A 75 -11.07 1.80 17.47
N ASP A 76 -10.81 2.27 16.25
CA ASP A 76 -9.53 2.10 15.58
C ASP A 76 -8.42 2.69 16.49
N PRO A 77 -7.27 2.01 16.67
CA PRO A 77 -6.14 2.60 17.38
C PRO A 77 -5.73 3.93 16.72
N PRO A 78 -5.22 4.90 17.49
CA PRO A 78 -4.89 6.22 16.99
C PRO A 78 -3.94 6.11 15.78
N ARG A 79 -4.40 6.63 14.64
CA ARG A 79 -3.60 6.67 13.42
C ARG A 79 -2.52 7.74 13.57
N HIS A 80 -1.31 7.31 13.92
CA HIS A 80 -0.15 8.19 13.99
C HIS A 80 0.07 8.90 12.64
N THR A 81 0.12 10.23 12.66
CA THR A 81 0.34 11.05 11.47
C THR A 81 1.71 10.74 10.86
N PRO A 82 1.83 10.51 9.54
CA PRO A 82 3.11 10.16 8.94
C PRO A 82 4.06 11.37 8.91
N ARG A 83 4.97 11.43 9.89
CA ARG A 83 6.10 12.37 9.91
C ARG A 83 7.17 11.89 8.92
N ARG A 84 7.05 12.24 7.63
CA ARG A 84 8.01 11.84 6.58
C ARG A 84 8.68 13.06 5.95
N TYR A 85 9.94 13.28 6.32
CA TYR A 85 10.87 14.07 5.51
C TYR A 85 11.50 13.15 4.46
N ARG A 86 11.19 13.35 3.18
CA ARG A 86 11.79 12.57 2.08
C ARG A 86 13.11 13.24 1.68
N THR A 87 14.24 12.68 2.10
CA THR A 87 15.52 12.86 1.43
C THR A 87 15.76 11.63 0.55
N GLY A 88 16.22 11.82 -0.69
CA GLY A 88 16.07 10.86 -1.79
C GLY A 88 16.86 9.55 -1.70
N ARG A 89 17.36 9.12 -0.54
CA ARG A 89 18.20 7.92 -0.37
C ARG A 89 18.04 7.20 0.98
N ASN A 90 16.82 7.13 1.52
CA ASN A 90 16.57 6.37 2.74
C ASN A 90 16.73 4.85 2.50
N GLN A 91 17.62 4.20 3.25
CA GLN A 91 17.79 2.74 3.25
C GLN A 91 16.91 2.10 4.34
N GLN A 92 16.43 0.88 4.09
CA GLN A 92 15.66 0.12 5.07
C GLN A 92 16.60 -0.58 6.07
N PHE A 93 16.28 -0.48 7.36
CA PHE A 93 17.02 -1.07 8.45
C PHE A 93 16.14 -2.07 9.20
N ASN A 94 16.41 -3.38 9.04
CA ASN A 94 15.62 -4.44 9.65
C ASN A 94 16.31 -4.96 10.90
N ILE A 95 15.81 -4.56 12.08
CA ILE A 95 16.28 -5.07 13.38
C ILE A 95 15.11 -5.66 14.15
N LYS A 96 15.40 -6.73 14.89
CA LYS A 96 14.50 -7.31 15.89
C LYS A 96 14.87 -6.74 17.26
N ALA A 97 13.86 -6.34 18.03
CA ALA A 97 14.01 -5.85 19.40
C ALA A 97 12.88 -6.42 20.27
N THR A 98 13.01 -6.29 21.59
CA THR A 98 11.93 -6.65 22.52
C THR A 98 10.73 -5.70 22.34
N SER A 99 9.53 -6.14 22.73
CA SER A 99 8.32 -5.31 22.68
C SER A 99 8.47 -4.02 23.47
N GLU A 100 9.05 -4.12 24.67
CA GLU A 100 9.34 -2.98 25.55
C GLU A 100 10.21 -1.92 24.85
N THR A 101 11.27 -2.36 24.14
CA THR A 101 12.16 -1.44 23.41
C THR A 101 11.40 -0.75 22.28
N ILE A 102 10.54 -1.48 21.58
CA ILE A 102 9.73 -0.95 20.48
C ILE A 102 8.76 0.10 21.00
N GLU A 103 8.03 -0.19 22.07
CA GLU A 103 7.08 0.73 22.71
C GLU A 103 7.77 2.01 23.18
N LEU A 104 8.89 1.89 23.89
CA LEU A 104 9.68 3.04 24.34
C LEU A 104 10.16 3.90 23.17
N PHE A 105 10.66 3.26 22.10
CA PHE A 105 11.12 3.96 20.90
C PHE A 105 9.99 4.70 20.18
N HIS A 106 8.79 4.12 20.14
CA HIS A 106 7.61 4.77 19.60
C HIS A 106 7.15 5.95 20.45
N ALA A 107 7.02 5.77 21.76
CA ALA A 107 6.62 6.83 22.70
C ALA A 107 7.60 8.01 22.64
N THR A 108 8.91 7.74 22.69
CA THR A 108 9.94 8.79 22.63
C THR A 108 9.88 9.59 21.32
N ALA A 109 9.64 8.92 20.19
CA ALA A 109 9.50 9.60 18.90
C ALA A 109 8.24 10.47 18.82
N ASP A 110 7.17 10.06 19.52
CA ASP A 110 5.93 10.79 19.61
C ASP A 110 6.02 11.99 20.53
N ASP A 111 6.62 11.84 21.70
CA ASP A 111 6.85 12.92 22.67
C ASP A 111 7.73 14.05 22.09
N MET A 112 8.73 13.67 21.29
CA MET A 112 9.63 14.62 20.62
C MET A 112 9.08 15.15 19.29
N GLU A 113 7.92 14.65 18.84
CA GLU A 113 7.29 14.97 17.55
C GLU A 113 8.20 14.80 16.31
N ILE A 114 9.18 13.90 16.37
CA ILE A 114 10.12 13.63 15.27
C ILE A 114 9.86 12.29 14.58
N PRO A 115 10.29 12.11 13.31
CA PRO A 115 10.31 10.80 12.69
C PRO A 115 11.26 9.84 13.41
N ARG A 116 10.89 8.56 13.47
CA ARG A 116 11.73 7.50 14.08
C ARG A 116 13.16 7.43 13.53
N GLY A 117 13.34 7.68 12.23
CA GLY A 117 14.67 7.70 11.63
C GLY A 117 15.56 8.82 12.18
N GLU A 118 14.97 9.97 12.50
CA GLU A 118 15.67 11.10 13.10
C GLU A 118 16.00 10.84 14.57
N LEU A 119 15.05 10.25 15.31
CA LEU A 119 15.31 9.80 16.69
C LEU A 119 16.48 8.82 16.75
N LEU A 120 16.52 7.83 15.86
CA LEU A 120 17.61 6.86 15.80
C LEU A 120 18.97 7.52 15.52
N ARG A 121 19.01 8.51 14.62
CA ARG A 121 20.22 9.29 14.35
C ARG A 121 20.73 9.99 15.61
N GLN A 122 19.85 10.73 16.30
CA GLN A 122 20.22 11.47 17.52
C GLN A 122 20.66 10.52 18.64
N ALA A 123 19.99 9.38 18.80
CA ALA A 123 20.36 8.36 19.76
C ALA A 123 21.77 7.82 19.51
N LEU A 124 22.12 7.54 18.24
CA LEU A 124 23.46 7.08 17.86
C LEU A 124 24.53 8.16 18.10
N ASP A 125 24.26 9.42 17.75
CA ASP A 125 25.17 10.53 18.01
C ASP A 125 25.43 10.70 19.51
N ALA A 126 24.38 10.64 20.34
CA ALA A 126 24.50 10.69 21.79
C ALA A 126 25.30 9.51 22.35
N PHE A 127 25.00 8.29 21.90
CA PHE A 127 25.71 7.07 22.31
C PHE A 127 27.20 7.11 21.96
N LEU A 128 27.55 7.61 20.76
CA LEU A 128 28.96 7.76 20.35
C LEU A 128 29.70 8.80 21.19
N ARG A 129 29.06 9.93 21.52
CA ARG A 129 29.64 10.93 22.43
C ARG A 129 29.94 10.34 23.81
N GLU A 130 28.98 9.63 24.39
CA GLU A 130 29.13 9.01 25.71
C GLU A 130 30.19 7.89 25.71
N ARG A 131 30.30 7.14 24.61
CA ARG A 131 31.32 6.11 24.45
C ARG A 131 32.72 6.70 24.25
N ALA A 132 32.84 7.84 23.58
CA ALA A 132 34.10 8.54 23.40
C ALA A 132 34.62 9.14 24.70
N GLY A 133 33.74 9.67 25.57
CA GLY A 133 34.11 10.19 26.89
C GLY A 133 34.42 9.13 27.96
N ARG A 134 34.16 7.85 27.67
CA ARG A 134 34.47 6.70 28.55
C ARG A 134 35.78 5.99 28.22
N LYS A 135 36.53 6.46 27.22
CA LYS A 135 37.90 6.02 26.93
C LYS A 135 38.89 6.93 27.62
#